data_AF-A0A7S0FGP3-F1
#
_entry.id   AF-A0A7S0FGP3-F1
#
_cell.length_a   1.000
_cell.length_b   1.000
_cell.length_c   1.000
_cell.angle_alpha   90.00
_cell.angle_beta   90.00
_cell.angle_gamma   90.00
#
_symmetry.space_group_name_H-M   'P 1'
#
loop_
_entity.id
_entity.type
_entity.pdbx_description
1 polymer ?
#
loop_
_entity_poly.entity_id
_entity_poly.type
_entity_poly.pdbx_seq_one_letter_code
_entity_poly.pdbx_strand_id
1 'polypeptide(L)'
;RYVKKPLLLDGYKFDLRLYVVVTSYDPLKVYLNAEGLVRLATERYSASPQMLHHRTMHLTNYSVNKTATAYVKNLDTAWQGAVVPSSARERRPANREPNPV
;
A
#
# COMPACT_ATOMS: atom_id res chain seq x y z
N ARG A 1 -13.79 15.48 -8.32
CA ARG A 1 -14.74 14.78 -7.40
C ARG A 1 -13.94 13.82 -6.51
N TYR A 2 -14.13 13.83 -5.19
CA TYR A 2 -13.40 12.95 -4.25
C TYR A 2 -14.05 11.56 -4.16
N VAL A 3 -13.24 10.49 -4.15
CA VAL A 3 -13.70 9.11 -3.96
C VAL A 3 -13.81 8.82 -2.47
N LYS A 4 -15.05 8.85 -1.94
CA LYS A 4 -15.36 8.68 -0.50
C LYS A 4 -15.28 7.24 0.01
N LYS A 5 -15.28 6.25 -0.88
CA LYS A 5 -15.20 4.82 -0.55
C LYS A 5 -14.09 4.17 -1.40
N PRO A 6 -12.82 4.49 -1.14
CA PRO A 6 -11.71 3.85 -1.85
C PRO A 6 -11.58 2.38 -1.41
N LEU A 7 -11.00 1.56 -2.28
CA LEU A 7 -10.47 0.26 -1.85
C LEU A 7 -9.32 0.51 -0.86
N LEU A 8 -9.29 -0.27 0.21
CA LEU A 8 -8.30 -0.15 1.27
C LEU A 8 -7.45 -1.41 1.31
N LEU A 9 -6.15 -1.24 1.52
CA LEU A 9 -5.23 -2.34 1.83
C LEU A 9 -4.91 -2.24 3.31
N ASP A 10 -5.31 -3.24 4.10
CA ASP A 10 -5.15 -3.26 5.56
C ASP A 10 -5.67 -2.01 6.29
N GLY A 11 -6.69 -1.36 5.72
CA GLY A 11 -7.28 -0.13 6.24
C GLY A 11 -6.59 1.15 5.80
N TYR A 12 -5.56 1.09 4.96
CA TYR A 12 -4.88 2.24 4.38
C TYR A 12 -5.37 2.51 2.96
N LYS A 13 -5.52 3.79 2.64
CA LYS A 13 -5.77 4.21 1.26
C LYS A 13 -4.51 4.00 0.44
N PHE A 14 -4.65 3.53 -0.79
CA PHE A 14 -3.53 3.36 -1.70
C PHE A 14 -3.86 3.79 -3.12
N ASP A 15 -2.81 3.97 -3.92
CA ASP A 15 -2.90 4.05 -5.37
C ASP A 15 -1.83 3.16 -6.03
N LEU A 16 -2.05 2.85 -7.31
CA LEU A 16 -1.12 2.10 -8.14
C LEU A 16 -0.43 3.05 -9.11
N ARG A 17 0.91 3.04 -9.10
CA ARG A 17 1.73 3.70 -10.12
C ARG A 17 2.14 2.67 -11.15
N LEU A 18 1.55 2.80 -12.33
CA LEU A 18 1.91 2.05 -13.53
C LEU A 18 2.87 2.89 -14.37
N TYR A 19 3.90 2.26 -14.92
CA TYR A 19 4.85 2.91 -15.82
C TYR A 19 4.55 2.52 -17.26
N VAL A 20 4.38 3.53 -18.11
CA VAL A 20 4.03 3.34 -19.52
C VAL A 20 5.05 4.10 -20.37
N VAL A 21 5.53 3.49 -21.44
CA VAL A 21 6.38 4.13 -22.44
C VAL A 21 5.66 4.19 -23.78
N VAL A 22 5.66 5.36 -24.40
CA VAL A 22 5.13 5.59 -25.74
C VAL A 22 6.31 5.77 -26.67
N THR A 23 6.46 4.90 -27.67
CA THR A 23 7.63 4.91 -28.57
C THR A 23 7.32 5.43 -29.97
N SER A 24 6.05 5.45 -30.35
CA SER A 24 5.60 5.96 -31.65
C SER A 24 4.18 6.47 -31.51
N TYR A 25 3.86 7.52 -32.25
CA TYR A 25 2.53 8.13 -32.30
C TYR A 25 1.73 7.67 -33.53
N ASP A 26 2.40 7.41 -34.65
CA ASP A 26 1.79 6.90 -35.87
C ASP A 26 2.71 5.86 -36.55
N PRO A 27 2.43 4.55 -36.41
CA PRO A 27 1.33 3.99 -35.62
C PRO A 27 1.56 4.14 -34.11
N LEU A 28 0.51 4.36 -33.33
CA LEU A 28 0.60 4.49 -31.88
C LEU A 28 1.15 3.19 -31.25
N LYS A 29 2.31 3.28 -30.59
CA LYS A 29 2.94 2.18 -29.86
C LYS A 29 3.13 2.55 -28.39
N VAL A 30 2.45 1.80 -27.51
CA VAL A 30 2.42 2.01 -26.07
C VAL A 30 2.75 0.70 -25.37
N TYR A 31 3.69 0.73 -24.42
CA TYR A 31 4.10 -0.44 -23.65
C TYR A 31 3.92 -0.17 -22.16
N LEU A 32 3.33 -1.13 -21.47
CA LEU A 32 3.21 -1.13 -20.01
C LEU A 32 4.40 -1.90 -19.41
N ASN A 33 5.08 -1.31 -18.44
CA ASN A 33 6.13 -2.00 -17.71
C ASN A 33 5.53 -3.13 -16.86
N ALA A 34 6.23 -4.27 -16.77
CA ALA A 34 5.82 -5.40 -15.93
C ALA A 34 5.84 -5.02 -14.44
N GLU A 35 6.73 -4.11 -14.06
CA GLU A 35 6.83 -3.59 -12.70
C GLU A 35 6.07 -2.28 -12.54
N GLY A 36 5.45 -2.14 -11.37
CA GLY A 36 4.83 -0.92 -10.88
C GLY A 36 5.08 -0.77 -9.39
N LEU A 37 4.49 0.24 -8.78
CA LEU A 37 4.55 0.37 -7.32
C LEU A 37 3.19 0.72 -6.72
N VAL A 38 2.96 0.20 -5.52
CA VAL A 38 1.82 0.55 -4.68
C VAL A 38 2.25 1.68 -3.75
N ARG A 39 1.48 2.76 -3.70
CA ARG A 39 1.73 3.88 -2.77
C ARG A 39 0.66 3.88 -1.71
N LEU A 40 1.08 3.62 -0.47
CA LEU A 40 0.22 3.63 0.69
C LEU A 40 0.22 5.02 1.35
N ALA A 41 -0.95 5.40 1.87
CA ALA A 41 -1.07 6.43 2.89
C ALA A 41 -0.40 5.96 4.19
N THR A 42 0.11 6.88 5.00
CA THR A 42 0.76 6.54 6.28
C THR A 42 -0.21 6.39 7.44
N GLU A 43 -1.45 6.82 7.26
CA GLU A 43 -2.51 6.73 8.27
C GLU A 43 -3.71 5.92 7.76
N ARG A 44 -4.39 5.23 8.69
CA ARG A 44 -5.61 4.46 8.39
C ARG A 44 -6.69 5.39 7.87
N TYR A 45 -7.43 4.94 6.86
CA TYR A 45 -8.47 5.72 6.22
C TYR A 45 -9.71 5.89 7.11
N SER A 46 -10.23 7.11 7.18
CA SER A 46 -11.53 7.44 7.77
C SER A 46 -12.29 8.36 6.83
N ALA A 47 -13.56 8.08 6.57
CA ALA A 47 -14.43 8.95 5.77
C ALA A 47 -15.12 10.05 6.60
N SER A 48 -14.83 10.13 7.91
CA SER A 48 -15.49 11.10 8.79
C SER A 48 -15.15 12.54 8.38
N PRO A 49 -16.13 13.47 8.33
CA PRO A 49 -15.90 14.86 7.94
C PRO A 49 -14.81 15.55 8.77
N GLN A 50 -14.72 15.19 10.05
CA GLN A 50 -13.73 15.71 10.99
C GLN A 50 -12.31 15.32 10.58
N MET A 51 -12.10 14.19 9.91
CA MET A 51 -10.77 13.69 9.54
C MET A 51 -10.32 14.14 8.15
N LEU A 52 -11.18 14.83 7.37
CA LEU A 52 -10.85 15.25 6.00
C LEU A 52 -9.64 16.18 5.90
N HIS A 53 -9.28 16.87 6.98
CA HIS A 53 -8.10 17.74 7.03
C HIS A 53 -6.78 16.96 7.21
N HIS A 54 -6.82 15.69 7.62
CA HIS A 54 -5.65 14.83 7.76
C HIS A 54 -5.17 14.36 6.38
N ARG A 55 -4.21 15.09 5.84
CA ARG A 55 -3.75 14.88 4.46
C ARG A 55 -3.06 13.54 4.26
N THR A 56 -2.31 13.06 5.26
CA THR A 56 -1.55 11.80 5.29
C THR A 56 -2.41 10.54 5.19
N MET A 57 -3.70 10.60 5.54
CA MET A 57 -4.64 9.47 5.38
C MET A 57 -5.37 9.47 4.04
N HIS A 58 -5.40 10.63 3.36
CA HIS A 58 -6.22 10.86 2.17
C HIS A 58 -5.42 11.03 0.88
N LEU A 59 -4.18 11.47 1.01
CA LEU A 59 -3.20 11.61 -0.06
C LEU A 59 -2.17 10.51 0.08
N THR A 60 -1.92 9.81 -1.01
CA THR A 60 -0.95 8.71 -1.13
C THR A 60 0.37 9.19 -1.75
N ASN A 61 0.51 10.51 -1.98
CA ASN A 61 1.70 11.11 -2.55
C ASN A 61 2.91 10.91 -1.63
N TYR A 62 4.01 10.42 -2.20
CA TYR A 62 5.28 10.27 -1.47
C TYR A 62 5.75 11.61 -0.86
N SER A 63 5.65 12.71 -1.61
CA SER A 63 6.07 14.04 -1.12
C SER A 63 5.36 14.49 0.16
N VAL A 64 4.11 14.05 0.36
CA VAL A 64 3.30 14.35 1.55
C VAL A 64 3.59 13.36 2.66
N ASN A 65 3.69 12.08 2.33
CA ASN A 65 3.81 11.01 3.31
C ASN A 65 5.22 10.81 3.84
N LYS A 66 6.27 11.16 3.08
CA LYS A 66 7.67 10.90 3.45
C LYS A 66 8.11 11.54 4.77
N THR A 67 7.44 12.61 5.20
CA THR A 67 7.72 13.33 6.45
C THR A 67 6.82 12.89 7.60
N ALA A 68 5.83 12.03 7.34
CA ALA A 68 4.96 11.52 8.39
C ALA A 68 5.75 10.58 9.31
N THR A 69 5.49 10.65 10.61
CA THR A 69 6.16 9.81 11.61
C THR A 69 5.95 8.32 11.36
N ALA A 70 4.78 7.94 10.83
CA ALA A 70 4.44 6.55 10.49
C ALA A 70 4.98 6.09 9.11
N TYR A 71 5.78 6.90 8.43
CA TYR A 71 6.34 6.55 7.12
C TYR A 71 7.39 5.44 7.24
N VAL A 72 7.13 4.31 6.57
CA VAL A 72 8.08 3.21 6.44
C VAL A 72 8.74 3.31 5.06
N LYS A 73 10.07 3.41 5.03
CA LYS A 73 10.82 3.34 3.77
C LYS A 73 10.74 1.92 3.22
N ASN A 74 10.45 1.80 1.93
CA ASN A 74 10.62 0.53 1.24
C ASN A 74 12.13 0.24 1.19
N LEU A 75 12.53 -0.91 1.76
CA LEU A 75 13.92 -1.37 1.85
C LEU A 75 14.26 -2.43 0.80
N ASP A 76 13.34 -2.78 -0.11
CA ASP A 76 13.62 -3.71 -1.20
C ASP A 76 14.72 -3.13 -2.09
N THR A 77 15.95 -3.62 -1.90
CA THR A 77 17.09 -3.33 -2.78
C THR A 77 17.15 -4.25 -3.99
N ALA A 78 16.41 -5.36 -4.00
CA ALA A 78 16.08 -6.18 -5.16
C ALA A 78 15.14 -7.32 -4.71
N TRP A 79 14.16 -7.69 -5.53
CA TRP A 79 13.50 -8.99 -5.40
C TRP A 79 14.50 -10.10 -5.74
N GLN A 80 15.21 -10.62 -4.74
CA GLN A 80 15.93 -11.89 -4.82
C GLN A 80 15.32 -12.87 -3.81
N GLY A 81 14.14 -13.42 -4.14
CA GLY A 81 13.62 -14.67 -3.57
C GLY A 81 13.92 -15.01 -2.09
N ALA A 82 13.77 -14.07 -1.16
CA ALA A 82 14.27 -14.27 0.21
C ALA A 82 13.23 -14.90 1.14
N VAL A 83 13.35 -16.21 1.26
CA VAL A 83 13.18 -17.05 2.47
C VAL A 83 12.74 -16.31 3.74
N VAL A 84 11.58 -16.70 4.27
CA VAL A 84 11.13 -16.32 5.63
C VAL A 84 12.12 -16.88 6.67
N PRO A 85 12.71 -16.05 7.56
CA PRO A 85 13.56 -16.56 8.63
C PRO A 85 12.75 -17.47 9.56
N SER A 86 13.23 -18.68 9.85
CA SER A 86 12.49 -19.69 10.63
C SER A 86 12.16 -19.25 12.07
N SER A 87 12.78 -18.19 12.57
CA SER A 87 12.56 -17.63 13.91
C SER A 87 11.24 -16.87 14.06
N ALA A 88 10.52 -16.56 12.98
CA ALA A 88 9.23 -15.87 13.04
C ALA A 88 8.02 -16.82 13.13
N ARG A 89 8.23 -18.14 13.23
CA ARG A 89 7.14 -19.13 13.13
C ARG A 89 6.40 -19.42 14.44
N GLU A 90 6.86 -18.90 15.56
CA GLU A 90 6.28 -19.24 16.86
C GLU A 90 5.91 -17.97 17.61
N ARG A 91 4.61 -17.63 17.63
CA ARG A 91 3.80 -17.02 18.71
C ARG A 91 2.39 -16.74 18.16
N ARG A 92 1.66 -17.78 17.73
CA ARG A 92 0.19 -17.69 17.76
C ARG A 92 -0.24 -18.07 19.17
N PRO A 93 -0.95 -17.22 19.92
CA PRO A 93 -1.60 -17.67 21.15
C PRO A 93 -2.64 -18.73 20.77
N ALA A 94 -2.56 -19.88 21.43
CA ALA A 94 -3.52 -20.97 21.26
C ALA A 94 -4.89 -20.50 21.76
N ASN A 95 -5.84 -20.31 20.85
CA ASN A 95 -7.25 -20.29 21.21
C ASN A 95 -7.60 -21.67 21.79
N ARG A 96 -7.92 -21.71 23.08
CA ARG A 96 -8.66 -22.83 23.68
C ARG A 96 -10.10 -22.72 23.20
N GLU A 97 -10.49 -23.58 22.26
CA GLU A 97 -11.90 -23.91 22.05
C GLU A 97 -12.43 -24.65 23.29
N PRO A 98 -13.72 -24.48 23.67
CA PRO A 98 -14.31 -25.18 24.81
C PRO A 98 -14.64 -26.63 24.42
N ASN A 99 -14.31 -27.59 25.29
CA ASN A 99 -14.67 -29.00 25.11
C ASN A 99 -16.20 -29.17 25.09
N PRO A 100 -16.76 -30.03 24.21
CA PRO A 100 -18.15 -30.44 24.28
C PRO A 100 -18.35 -31.52 25.35
N VAL A 101 -19.40 -31.32 26.15
CA VAL A 101 -20.16 -32.18 27.09
C VAL A 101 -19.42 -33.31 27.82
#